data_AF-A0A117IDI2-F1
#
_entry.id   AF-A0A117IDI2-F1
#
_cell.length_a   1.000
_cell.length_b   1.000
_cell.length_c   1.000
_cell.angle_alpha   90.00
_cell.angle_beta   90.00
_cell.angle_gamma   90.00
#
_symmetry.space_group_name_H-M   'P 1'
#
loop_
_entity.id
_entity.type
_entity.pdbx_description
1 polymer ?
#
loop_
_entity_poly.entity_id
_entity_poly.type
_entity_poly.pdbx_seq_one_letter_code
_entity_poly.pdbx_strand_id
1 'polypeptide(L)'
;MSGAGGGVDPGVVDAIGTDLRSAGFTTSRVAELLGPDANAALGRGVWWPVVRATHGVPADRQRLAVLVRLLLLGTEESPDLVASAFPSTSLETLAANGVLEFTGDKVRAALDIRPHSDGTRDFYVVSDQDAAVRRGPLRHDHVLGIGGASVSLARAVIRKPVGRALDLGTGCGIQALHLNAHCEEVVATDTNERALALAAMTARLGGMSWDLRRGSMFEPVGGERFDLIVSNPPFVVGSGARDYIYRDSGMAGDALCQSLIEQVGDHLLPGGTAHIMANWIVRDGAEWQERVRGWLAGTGLHAWVVQRELADPVSYVSLWLADAGEDLERQAQRGGQWLDWFADQDIAGIGMGMISLRVPRAGEAPERILEEITGADEALTGSEVDAFFARRAYLRDTSDDALLAARLSTAPVFLEAQSLPGPDGWQEVGAAVRRPGGPAAVIGVDDVLRALLAGCRGEVSLGALIQLLAAHHGVDADALAQAALPEVREAIGRGILYQAE
;
A
#
# COMPACT_ATOMS: atom_id res chain seq x y z
N MET A 1 11.02 21.88 34.70
CA MET A 1 9.66 21.32 34.57
C MET A 1 8.80 22.34 33.83
N SER A 2 8.00 21.87 32.85
CA SER A 2 7.46 22.56 31.67
C SER A 2 8.55 22.90 30.63
N GLY A 3 8.56 22.42 29.39
CA GLY A 3 7.74 21.45 28.65
C GLY A 3 8.37 21.41 27.25
N ALA A 4 9.25 20.45 27.00
CA ALA A 4 9.94 20.29 25.72
C ALA A 4 8.91 19.89 24.66
N GLY A 5 8.76 20.70 23.61
CA GLY A 5 8.14 20.24 22.37
C GLY A 5 8.96 19.05 21.87
N GLY A 6 8.31 17.89 21.74
CA GLY A 6 8.95 16.57 21.65
C GLY A 6 9.66 16.23 20.33
N GLY A 7 10.28 17.21 19.67
CA GLY A 7 11.04 17.03 18.44
C GLY A 7 12.56 16.93 18.68
N VAL A 8 13.26 16.23 17.79
CA VAL A 8 14.73 16.20 17.75
C VAL A 8 15.22 17.56 17.24
N ASP A 9 16.25 18.12 17.89
CA ASP A 9 16.86 19.38 17.47
C ASP A 9 17.33 19.29 15.99
N PRO A 10 16.97 20.27 15.13
CA PRO A 10 17.30 20.21 13.70
C PRO A 10 18.79 20.06 13.39
N GLY A 11 19.68 20.65 14.21
CA GLY A 11 21.12 20.50 14.06
C GLY A 11 21.60 19.09 14.38
N VAL A 12 20.95 18.42 15.34
CA VAL A 12 21.21 17.00 15.64
C VAL A 12 20.76 16.11 14.49
N VAL A 13 19.61 16.39 13.87
CA VAL A 13 19.15 15.66 12.68
C VAL A 13 20.14 15.80 11.51
N ASP A 14 20.69 17.01 11.28
CA ASP A 14 21.68 17.23 10.22
C ASP A 14 23.00 16.49 10.48
N ALA A 15 23.44 16.45 11.74
CA ALA A 15 24.61 15.69 12.16
C ALA A 15 24.41 14.19 11.92
N ILE A 16 23.26 13.64 12.32
CA ILE A 16 22.88 12.25 12.04
C ILE A 16 22.92 11.98 10.54
N GLY A 17 22.26 12.81 9.73
CA GLY A 17 22.25 12.63 8.28
C GLY A 17 23.65 12.64 7.65
N THR A 18 24.55 13.49 8.16
CA THR A 18 25.96 13.53 7.75
C THR A 18 26.69 12.24 8.10
N ASP A 19 26.46 11.71 9.30
CA ASP A 19 27.08 10.48 9.77
C ASP A 19 26.58 9.24 9.01
N LEU A 20 25.27 9.11 8.79
CA LEU A 20 24.69 8.01 8.02
C LEU A 20 25.19 8.00 6.57
N ARG A 21 25.21 9.16 5.90
CA ARG A 21 25.71 9.28 4.53
C ARG A 21 27.20 8.99 4.43
N SER A 22 28.02 9.53 5.35
CA SER A 22 29.47 9.30 5.34
C SER A 22 29.87 7.85 5.66
N ALA A 23 29.02 7.12 6.39
CA ALA A 23 29.19 5.69 6.63
C ALA A 23 28.69 4.81 5.46
N GLY A 24 28.08 5.41 4.43
CA GLY A 24 27.46 4.67 3.33
C GLY A 24 26.25 3.85 3.79
N PHE A 25 25.49 4.32 4.79
CA PHE A 25 24.29 3.64 5.26
C PHE A 25 23.16 3.83 4.25
N THR A 26 23.11 3.00 3.21
CA THR A 26 22.07 3.01 2.17
C THR A 26 21.54 1.61 1.93
N THR A 27 20.40 1.48 1.24
CA THR A 27 19.77 0.18 0.97
C THR A 27 20.74 -0.78 0.26
N SER A 28 21.41 -0.31 -0.79
CA SER A 28 22.39 -1.09 -1.56
C SER A 28 23.62 -1.46 -0.75
N ARG A 29 24.18 -0.52 0.02
CA ARG A 29 25.39 -0.77 0.81
C ARG A 29 25.16 -1.71 1.99
N VAL A 30 23.98 -1.64 2.62
CA VAL A 30 23.56 -2.61 3.63
C VAL A 30 23.44 -4.00 2.98
N ALA A 31 22.79 -4.11 1.82
CA ALA A 31 22.70 -5.39 1.12
C ALA A 31 24.08 -5.96 0.72
N GLU A 32 25.00 -5.12 0.25
CA GLU A 32 26.39 -5.50 -0.05
C GLU A 32 27.17 -5.98 1.19
N LEU A 33 26.96 -5.32 2.35
CA LEU A 33 27.59 -5.71 3.60
C LEU A 33 27.12 -7.08 4.07
N LEU A 34 25.81 -7.33 3.99
CA LEU A 34 25.17 -8.52 4.52
C LEU A 34 25.29 -9.73 3.58
N GLY A 35 25.37 -9.49 2.27
CA GLY A 35 25.21 -10.54 1.27
C GLY A 35 23.75 -11.00 1.12
N PRO A 36 23.45 -11.81 0.10
CA PRO A 36 22.07 -12.14 -0.29
C PRO A 36 21.29 -12.84 0.82
N ASP A 37 21.91 -13.81 1.51
CA ASP A 37 21.21 -14.64 2.49
C ASP A 37 20.83 -13.86 3.76
N ALA A 38 21.78 -13.10 4.32
CA ALA A 38 21.53 -12.32 5.53
C ALA A 38 20.63 -11.10 5.23
N ASN A 39 20.74 -10.50 4.05
CA ASN A 39 19.82 -9.45 3.62
C ASN A 39 18.38 -9.96 3.44
N ALA A 40 18.21 -11.14 2.83
CA ALA A 40 16.91 -11.78 2.72
C ALA A 40 16.34 -12.19 4.09
N ALA A 41 17.20 -12.62 5.02
CA ALA A 41 16.82 -12.92 6.40
C ALA A 41 16.34 -11.67 7.16
N LEU A 42 17.04 -10.53 7.00
CA LEU A 42 16.62 -9.24 7.55
C LEU A 42 15.21 -8.86 7.09
N GLY A 43 14.92 -9.03 5.80
CA GLY A 43 13.58 -8.76 5.24
C GLY A 43 12.46 -9.66 5.79
N ARG A 44 12.81 -10.80 6.39
CA ARG A 44 11.86 -11.72 7.07
C ARG A 44 11.86 -11.55 8.59
N GLY A 45 12.54 -10.54 9.14
CA GLY A 45 12.67 -10.33 10.58
C GLY A 45 13.62 -11.31 11.29
N VAL A 46 14.42 -12.09 10.54
CA VAL A 46 15.38 -13.03 11.12
C VAL A 46 16.72 -12.31 11.31
N TRP A 47 16.99 -11.89 12.55
CA TRP A 47 18.08 -10.96 12.87
C TRP A 47 19.47 -11.59 13.06
N TRP A 48 19.57 -12.83 13.56
CA TRP A 48 20.86 -13.43 13.93
C TRP A 48 21.86 -13.61 12.77
N PRO A 49 21.45 -13.88 11.51
CA PRO A 49 22.39 -13.92 10.38
C PRO A 49 23.01 -12.55 10.10
N VAL A 50 22.25 -11.47 10.34
CA VAL A 50 22.69 -10.08 10.17
C VAL A 50 23.74 -9.72 11.23
N VAL A 51 23.51 -10.12 12.48
CA VAL A 51 24.51 -9.99 13.55
C VAL A 51 25.80 -10.70 13.17
N ARG A 52 25.72 -11.95 12.72
CA ARG A 52 26.90 -12.71 12.26
C ARG A 52 27.64 -12.02 11.11
N ALA A 53 26.92 -11.54 10.10
CA ALA A 53 27.51 -10.90 8.92
C ALA A 53 28.18 -9.55 9.24
N THR A 54 27.73 -8.87 10.29
CA THR A 54 28.28 -7.57 10.72
C THR A 54 29.45 -7.70 11.70
N HIS A 55 29.73 -8.90 12.23
CA HIS A 55 30.90 -9.15 13.08
C HIS A 55 32.15 -9.43 12.25
N GLY A 56 33.29 -8.87 12.68
CA GLY A 56 34.59 -9.13 12.04
C GLY A 56 34.74 -8.51 10.65
N VAL A 57 33.98 -7.46 10.35
CA VAL A 57 34.09 -6.73 9.09
C VAL A 57 35.41 -5.93 9.04
N PRO A 58 35.94 -5.66 7.83
CA PRO A 58 37.08 -4.76 7.67
C PRO A 58 36.84 -3.37 8.28
N ALA A 59 37.92 -2.69 8.70
CA ALA A 59 37.85 -1.42 9.42
C ALA A 59 37.09 -0.30 8.67
N ASP A 60 37.18 -0.28 7.34
CA ASP A 60 36.47 0.67 6.47
C ASP A 60 34.94 0.45 6.45
N ARG A 61 34.46 -0.74 6.85
CA ARG A 61 33.03 -1.08 6.95
C ARG A 61 32.52 -1.12 8.38
N GLN A 62 33.38 -0.90 9.37
CA GLN A 62 33.02 -1.01 10.79
C GLN A 62 31.90 -0.04 11.18
N ARG A 63 31.93 1.21 10.69
CA ARG A 63 30.88 2.20 10.96
C ARG A 63 29.52 1.74 10.45
N LEU A 64 29.48 1.27 9.20
CA LEU A 64 28.25 0.74 8.60
C LEU A 64 27.70 -0.46 9.37
N ALA A 65 28.56 -1.39 9.76
CA ALA A 65 28.18 -2.56 10.55
C ALA A 65 27.60 -2.19 11.91
N VAL A 66 28.19 -1.21 12.61
CA VAL A 66 27.64 -0.69 13.88
C VAL A 66 26.26 -0.06 13.65
N LEU A 67 26.09 0.77 12.61
CA LEU A 67 24.79 1.37 12.30
C LEU A 67 23.71 0.35 11.98
N VAL A 68 24.03 -0.70 11.21
CA VAL A 68 23.09 -1.81 10.92
C VAL A 68 22.65 -2.49 12.21
N ARG A 69 23.59 -2.86 13.09
CA ARG A 69 23.27 -3.53 14.35
C ARG A 69 22.46 -2.62 15.28
N LEU A 70 22.89 -1.38 15.44
CA LEU A 70 22.29 -0.41 16.36
C LEU A 70 20.89 0.03 15.93
N LEU A 71 20.72 0.43 14.65
CA LEU A 71 19.49 1.06 14.16
C LEU A 71 18.48 0.02 13.64
N LEU A 72 18.92 -1.01 12.91
CA LEU A 72 18.00 -1.98 12.28
C LEU A 72 17.71 -3.19 13.15
N LEU A 73 18.64 -3.57 14.05
CA LEU A 73 18.49 -4.74 14.93
C LEU A 73 18.28 -4.36 16.41
N GLY A 74 18.44 -3.09 16.76
CA GLY A 74 18.34 -2.58 18.14
C GLY A 74 19.29 -3.25 19.13
N THR A 75 20.47 -3.70 18.69
CA THR A 75 21.46 -4.30 19.58
C THR A 75 22.04 -3.25 20.53
N GLU A 76 22.56 -3.72 21.66
CA GLU A 76 23.36 -2.89 22.57
C GLU A 76 24.84 -2.93 22.17
N GLU A 77 25.40 -1.78 21.84
CA GLU A 77 26.79 -1.60 21.40
C GLU A 77 27.61 -0.82 22.44
N SER A 78 28.94 -0.93 22.41
CA SER A 78 29.79 -0.16 23.32
C SER A 78 29.79 1.34 22.97
N PRO A 79 29.88 2.25 23.95
CA PRO A 79 29.92 3.68 23.70
C PRO A 79 30.98 4.09 22.67
N ASP A 80 32.18 3.51 22.71
CA ASP A 80 33.27 3.83 21.78
C ASP A 80 32.93 3.50 20.31
N LEU A 81 32.25 2.37 20.08
CA LEU A 81 31.81 1.96 18.75
C LEU A 81 30.71 2.88 18.24
N VAL A 82 29.75 3.25 19.10
CA VAL A 82 28.66 4.15 18.73
C VAL A 82 29.18 5.57 18.47
N ALA A 83 30.10 6.08 19.29
CA ALA A 83 30.73 7.38 19.07
C ALA A 83 31.51 7.42 17.74
N SER A 84 32.16 6.31 17.37
CA SER A 84 32.84 6.17 16.08
C SER A 84 31.86 6.13 14.89
N ALA A 85 30.63 5.64 15.11
CA ALA A 85 29.58 5.61 14.10
C ALA A 85 28.97 7.02 13.87
N PHE A 86 28.84 7.82 14.94
CA PHE A 86 28.29 9.18 14.95
C PHE A 86 29.32 10.26 15.30
N PRO A 87 30.36 10.50 14.46
CA PRO A 87 31.41 11.47 14.79
C PRO A 87 30.96 12.94 14.77
N SER A 88 29.80 13.26 14.19
CA SER A 88 29.35 14.65 14.04
C SER A 88 28.60 15.20 15.26
N THR A 89 28.32 14.37 16.28
CA THR A 89 27.62 14.78 17.51
C THR A 89 27.97 13.87 18.69
N SER A 90 27.72 14.32 19.92
CA SER A 90 28.02 13.51 21.12
C SER A 90 26.89 12.52 21.44
N LEU A 91 27.24 11.41 22.11
CA LEU A 91 26.25 10.41 22.52
C LEU A 91 25.24 10.97 23.53
N GLU A 92 25.68 11.87 24.41
CA GLU A 92 24.82 12.56 25.37
C GLU A 92 23.82 13.47 24.64
N THR A 93 24.25 14.11 23.55
CA THR A 93 23.36 14.95 22.73
C THR A 93 22.33 14.10 22.00
N LEU A 94 22.74 12.97 21.42
CA LEU A 94 21.83 12.00 20.80
C LEU A 94 20.83 11.42 21.81
N ALA A 95 21.28 11.11 23.03
CA ALA A 95 20.42 10.60 24.09
C ALA A 95 19.46 11.67 24.63
N ALA A 96 19.92 12.90 24.82
CA ALA A 96 19.08 14.03 25.22
C ALA A 96 17.97 14.35 24.21
N ASN A 97 18.21 14.01 22.93
CA ASN A 97 17.23 14.14 21.85
C ASN A 97 16.42 12.85 21.60
N GLY A 98 16.58 11.82 22.43
CA GLY A 98 15.80 10.58 22.32
C GLY A 98 16.12 9.73 21.08
N VAL A 99 17.29 9.90 20.48
CA VAL A 99 17.76 9.08 19.35
C VAL A 99 18.43 7.79 19.86
N LEU A 100 19.15 7.90 20.98
CA LEU A 100 19.83 6.80 21.66
C LEU A 100 19.42 6.71 23.13
N GLU A 101 19.67 5.57 23.77
CA GLU A 101 19.51 5.37 25.20
C GLU A 101 20.73 4.64 25.76
N PHE A 102 21.18 5.06 26.95
CA PHE A 102 22.19 4.33 27.71
C PHE A 102 21.55 3.18 28.49
N THR A 103 22.03 1.95 28.28
CA THR A 103 21.61 0.75 29.01
C THR A 103 22.78 0.21 29.83
N GLY A 104 22.97 0.76 31.03
CA GLY A 104 24.13 0.44 31.86
C GLY A 104 25.42 1.01 31.26
N ASP A 105 26.35 0.12 30.90
CA ASP A 105 27.62 0.45 30.25
C ASP A 105 27.56 0.42 28.71
N LYS A 106 26.36 0.18 28.14
CA LYS A 106 26.13 0.10 26.70
C LYS A 106 25.17 1.17 26.21
N VAL A 107 25.06 1.27 24.88
CA VAL A 107 24.17 2.19 24.18
C VAL A 107 23.32 1.40 23.20
N ARG A 108 22.03 1.74 23.11
CA ARG A 108 21.10 1.24 22.09
C ARG A 108 20.42 2.40 21.39
N ALA A 109 19.83 2.16 20.23
CA ALA A 109 18.95 3.14 19.60
C ALA A 109 17.58 3.21 20.31
N ALA A 110 17.01 4.41 20.37
CA ALA A 110 15.63 4.65 20.80
C ALA A 110 14.68 4.79 19.60
N LEU A 111 15.21 5.05 18.40
CA LEU A 111 14.48 5.17 17.14
C LEU A 111 14.96 4.10 16.15
N ASP A 112 14.09 3.66 15.24
CA ASP A 112 14.51 3.01 14.00
C ASP A 112 14.77 4.10 12.96
N ILE A 113 15.98 4.13 12.41
CA ILE A 113 16.33 4.97 11.26
C ILE A 113 16.73 4.04 10.14
N ARG A 114 15.82 3.87 9.18
CA ARG A 114 15.93 2.84 8.15
C ARG A 114 16.28 3.46 6.80
N PRO A 115 17.30 2.94 6.09
CA PRO A 115 17.53 3.34 4.71
C PRO A 115 16.39 2.80 3.85
N HIS A 116 15.88 3.65 2.96
CA HIS A 116 14.78 3.35 2.04
C HIS A 116 15.11 3.87 0.65
N SER A 117 14.60 3.23 -0.41
CA SER A 117 14.87 3.67 -1.79
C SER A 117 13.60 3.68 -2.63
N ASP A 118 13.47 4.69 -3.48
CA ASP A 118 12.45 4.74 -4.55
C ASP A 118 12.97 4.15 -5.88
N GLY A 119 14.15 3.52 -5.87
CA GLY A 119 14.85 3.01 -7.05
C GLY A 119 15.74 4.03 -7.76
N THR A 120 15.60 5.32 -7.43
CA THR A 120 16.42 6.42 -8.00
C THR A 120 17.26 7.11 -6.93
N ARG A 121 16.71 7.29 -5.74
CA ARG A 121 17.31 7.97 -4.60
C ARG A 121 17.24 7.09 -3.35
N ASP A 122 18.21 7.28 -2.46
CA ASP A 122 18.19 6.73 -1.11
C ASP A 122 17.72 7.81 -0.12
N PHE A 123 16.90 7.39 0.83
CA PHE A 123 16.32 8.20 1.89
C PHE A 123 16.48 7.50 3.24
N TYR A 124 16.14 8.23 4.30
CA TYR A 124 16.03 7.69 5.65
C TYR A 124 14.63 7.92 6.17
N VAL A 125 13.99 6.86 6.67
CA VAL A 125 12.70 6.95 7.34
C VAL A 125 12.90 6.71 8.82
N VAL A 126 12.32 7.57 9.64
CA VAL A 126 12.45 7.53 11.09
C VAL A 126 11.14 7.11 11.73
N SER A 127 11.21 6.13 12.62
CA SER A 127 10.08 5.64 13.40
C SER A 127 10.51 5.23 14.80
N ASP A 128 9.56 4.79 15.63
CA ASP A 128 9.91 4.06 16.83
C ASP A 128 10.40 2.64 16.50
N GLN A 129 11.10 2.00 17.44
CA GLN A 129 11.49 0.60 17.32
C GLN A 129 10.32 -0.34 17.60
N ASP A 130 10.14 -1.33 16.72
CA ASP A 130 9.09 -2.35 16.83
C ASP A 130 9.25 -3.21 18.11
N ALA A 131 8.14 -3.81 18.54
CA ALA A 131 8.11 -4.72 19.70
C ALA A 131 8.99 -5.97 19.54
N ALA A 132 9.31 -6.34 18.29
CA ALA A 132 10.25 -7.43 18.00
C ALA A 132 11.71 -7.08 18.36
N VAL A 133 12.03 -5.78 18.38
CA VAL A 133 13.38 -5.26 18.61
C VAL A 133 13.53 -4.76 20.06
N ARG A 134 12.52 -4.04 20.56
CA ARG A 134 12.50 -3.48 21.92
C ARG A 134 11.82 -4.42 22.90
N ARG A 135 12.34 -4.52 24.13
CA ARG A 135 11.68 -5.24 25.22
C ARG A 135 10.51 -4.43 25.81
N GLY A 136 9.38 -5.12 26.01
CA GLY A 136 8.21 -4.60 26.72
C GLY A 136 7.16 -3.99 25.77
N PRO A 137 6.00 -3.60 26.33
CA PRO A 137 4.88 -3.12 25.54
C PRO A 137 5.23 -1.81 24.81
N LEU A 138 4.59 -1.64 23.65
CA LEU A 138 4.67 -0.38 22.90
C LEU A 138 4.03 0.77 23.69
N ARG A 139 4.47 1.99 23.37
CA ARG A 139 3.87 3.22 23.91
C ARG A 139 2.50 3.46 23.27
N HIS A 140 1.64 4.18 23.97
CA HIS A 140 0.35 4.62 23.43
C HIS A 140 0.50 5.46 22.15
N ASP A 141 1.49 6.35 22.13
CA ASP A 141 1.82 7.25 21.02
C ASP A 141 2.92 6.69 20.09
N HIS A 142 3.09 5.36 20.06
CA HIS A 142 4.08 4.69 19.20
C HIS A 142 3.83 5.00 17.72
N VAL A 143 4.92 5.23 16.99
CA VAL A 143 4.91 5.52 15.55
C VAL A 143 5.52 4.34 14.80
N LEU A 144 4.68 3.62 14.07
CA LEU A 144 5.09 2.48 13.27
C LEU A 144 6.02 2.88 12.11
N GLY A 145 7.00 2.04 11.81
CA GLY A 145 7.90 2.19 10.68
C GLY A 145 7.28 1.76 9.34
N ILE A 146 8.15 1.32 8.42
CA ILE A 146 7.73 0.88 7.09
C ILE A 146 7.13 -0.53 7.15
N GLY A 147 5.81 -0.60 7.21
CA GLY A 147 5.05 -1.87 7.15
C GLY A 147 4.66 -2.29 5.72
N GLY A 148 4.18 -3.53 5.59
CA GLY A 148 3.72 -4.09 4.31
C GLY A 148 2.57 -3.31 3.66
N ALA A 149 1.64 -2.78 4.47
CA ALA A 149 0.56 -1.91 4.00
C ALA A 149 1.10 -0.60 3.40
N SER A 150 2.05 0.06 4.09
CA SER A 150 2.69 1.29 3.61
C SER A 150 3.39 1.09 2.27
N VAL A 151 4.11 -0.03 2.09
CA VAL A 151 4.78 -0.38 0.82
C VAL A 151 3.76 -0.67 -0.28
N SER A 152 2.69 -1.40 0.04
CA SER A 152 1.63 -1.72 -0.92
C SER A 152 0.93 -0.46 -1.42
N LEU A 153 0.59 0.46 -0.50
CA LEU A 153 0.00 1.75 -0.85
C LEU A 153 0.96 2.60 -1.70
N ALA A 154 2.22 2.73 -1.28
CA ALA A 154 3.21 3.53 -2.02
C ALA A 154 3.41 3.02 -3.46
N ARG A 155 3.32 1.70 -3.69
CA ARG A 155 3.37 1.11 -5.04
C ARG A 155 2.13 1.43 -5.87
N ALA A 156 0.96 1.48 -5.23
CA ALA A 156 -0.33 1.66 -5.87
C ALA A 156 -0.72 3.12 -6.16
N VAL A 157 -0.09 4.09 -5.50
CA VAL A 157 -0.35 5.53 -5.75
C VAL A 157 0.06 5.93 -7.16
N ILE A 158 -0.84 6.59 -7.89
CA ILE A 158 -0.57 7.15 -9.23
C ILE A 158 0.54 8.19 -9.14
N ARG A 159 1.54 8.10 -10.03
CA ARG A 159 2.76 8.96 -10.00
C ARG A 159 2.78 10.07 -11.05
N LYS A 160 1.63 10.42 -11.62
CA LYS A 160 1.54 11.58 -12.52
C LYS A 160 1.85 12.86 -11.73
N PRO A 161 2.56 13.83 -12.31
CA PRO A 161 2.79 15.11 -11.65
C PRO A 161 1.48 15.78 -11.24
N VAL A 162 1.42 16.25 -9.99
CA VAL A 162 0.27 16.96 -9.43
C VAL A 162 0.72 18.20 -8.65
N GLY A 163 -0.17 19.17 -8.47
CA GLY A 163 0.12 20.39 -7.73
C GLY A 163 0.19 20.11 -6.23
N ARG A 164 -0.93 19.66 -5.64
CA ARG A 164 -1.06 19.51 -4.18
C ARG A 164 -1.49 18.10 -3.80
N ALA A 165 -0.77 17.50 -2.87
CA ALA A 165 -1.13 16.21 -2.29
C ALA A 165 -1.32 16.29 -0.76
N LEU A 166 -2.26 15.48 -0.26
CA LEU A 166 -2.50 15.27 1.17
C LEU A 166 -2.11 13.84 1.57
N ASP A 167 -1.22 13.73 2.56
CA ASP A 167 -0.96 12.50 3.32
C ASP A 167 -1.76 12.53 4.63
N LEU A 168 -2.86 11.78 4.68
CA LEU A 168 -3.77 11.73 5.82
C LEU A 168 -3.40 10.56 6.75
N GLY A 169 -2.94 10.89 7.96
CA GLY A 169 -2.36 9.91 8.89
C GLY A 169 -0.93 9.57 8.53
N THR A 170 -0.06 10.59 8.46
CA THR A 170 1.28 10.48 7.86
C THR A 170 2.23 9.54 8.61
N GLY A 171 2.03 9.32 9.92
CA GLY A 171 2.88 8.43 10.70
C GLY A 171 4.36 8.84 10.63
N CYS A 172 5.22 7.93 10.16
CA CYS A 172 6.66 8.19 9.94
C CYS A 172 6.97 9.03 8.68
N GLY A 173 5.96 9.41 7.89
CA GLY A 173 6.11 10.23 6.69
C GLY A 173 6.44 9.46 5.41
N ILE A 174 6.28 8.13 5.39
CA ILE A 174 6.66 7.30 4.24
C ILE A 174 5.85 7.63 2.97
N GLN A 175 4.55 7.94 3.09
CA GLN A 175 3.75 8.32 1.92
C GLN A 175 4.12 9.72 1.45
N ALA A 176 4.19 10.71 2.36
CA ALA A 176 4.68 12.06 2.06
C ALA A 176 6.06 12.08 1.36
N LEU A 177 7.01 11.24 1.80
CA LEU A 177 8.30 11.05 1.14
C LEU A 177 8.15 10.65 -0.32
N HIS A 178 7.28 9.67 -0.58
CA HIS A 178 7.01 9.22 -1.92
C HIS A 178 6.27 10.26 -2.77
N LEU A 179 5.35 11.03 -2.17
CA LEU A 179 4.63 12.13 -2.83
C LEU A 179 5.58 13.23 -3.31
N ASN A 180 6.60 13.56 -2.52
CA ASN A 180 7.58 14.62 -2.83
C ASN A 180 8.31 14.44 -4.18
N ALA A 181 8.34 13.23 -4.75
CA ALA A 181 8.96 13.00 -6.05
C ALA A 181 8.14 13.52 -7.25
N HIS A 182 6.84 13.78 -7.06
CA HIS A 182 5.89 14.08 -8.15
C HIS A 182 4.78 15.07 -7.74
N CYS A 183 4.89 15.70 -6.57
CA CYS A 183 3.96 16.72 -6.09
C CYS A 183 4.72 18.03 -5.83
N GLU A 184 4.13 19.18 -6.16
CA GLU A 184 4.74 20.49 -5.88
C GLU A 184 4.61 20.86 -4.40
N GLU A 185 3.46 20.55 -3.79
CA GLU A 185 3.16 20.78 -2.37
C GLU A 185 2.68 19.47 -1.73
N VAL A 186 3.19 19.18 -0.53
CA VAL A 186 2.75 18.05 0.29
C VAL A 186 2.28 18.60 1.64
N VAL A 187 1.01 18.41 1.93
CA VAL A 187 0.40 18.59 3.25
C VAL A 187 0.32 17.22 3.91
N ALA A 188 0.79 17.09 5.13
CA ALA A 188 0.79 15.84 5.87
C ALA A 188 0.17 16.06 7.25
N THR A 189 -0.75 15.18 7.63
CA THR A 189 -1.55 15.35 8.85
C THR A 189 -1.50 14.13 9.74
N ASP A 190 -1.54 14.34 11.05
CA ASP A 190 -1.64 13.27 12.02
C ASP A 190 -2.29 13.77 13.33
N THR A 191 -2.91 12.87 14.08
CA THR A 191 -3.40 13.18 15.43
C THR A 191 -2.27 13.14 16.46
N ASN A 192 -1.24 12.33 16.18
CA ASN A 192 -0.10 12.08 17.04
C ASN A 192 1.01 13.11 16.81
N GLU A 193 1.29 13.92 17.83
CA GLU A 193 2.37 14.92 17.80
C GLU A 193 3.75 14.28 17.61
N ARG A 194 3.95 13.05 18.12
CA ARG A 194 5.18 12.29 17.90
C ARG A 194 5.33 11.88 16.44
N ALA A 195 4.24 11.47 15.78
CA ALA A 195 4.27 11.12 14.36
C ALA A 195 4.70 12.32 13.52
N LEU A 196 4.12 13.50 13.76
CA LEU A 196 4.51 14.73 13.07
C LEU A 196 6.00 15.08 13.31
N ALA A 197 6.50 14.90 14.53
CA ALA A 197 7.91 15.13 14.84
C ALA A 197 8.87 14.16 14.10
N LEU A 198 8.51 12.88 14.01
CA LEU A 198 9.31 11.88 13.28
C LEU A 198 9.18 12.04 11.76
N ALA A 199 8.00 12.38 11.24
CA ALA A 199 7.81 12.75 9.84
C ALA A 199 8.65 13.98 9.46
N ALA A 200 8.72 15.00 10.32
CA ALA A 200 9.61 16.15 10.11
C ALA A 200 11.09 15.73 10.05
N MET A 201 11.51 14.79 10.90
CA MET A 201 12.86 14.25 10.87
C MET A 201 13.14 13.46 9.58
N THR A 202 12.21 12.60 9.14
CA THR A 202 12.25 11.90 7.85
C THR A 202 12.41 12.90 6.70
N ALA A 203 11.57 13.94 6.64
CA ALA A 203 11.65 14.98 5.63
C ALA A 203 13.01 15.66 5.62
N ARG A 204 13.50 16.10 6.79
CA ARG A 204 14.77 16.81 6.92
C ARG A 204 15.96 15.94 6.50
N LEU A 205 16.00 14.67 6.90
CA LEU A 205 17.07 13.74 6.49
C LEU A 205 17.12 13.54 4.97
N GLY A 206 15.96 13.60 4.31
CA GLY A 206 15.81 13.54 2.85
C GLY A 206 15.93 14.89 2.12
N GLY A 207 16.21 15.99 2.83
CA GLY A 207 16.29 17.33 2.23
C GLY A 207 14.94 17.86 1.74
N MET A 208 13.85 17.43 2.37
CA MET A 208 12.47 17.77 2.07
C MET A 208 11.87 18.64 3.18
N SER A 209 10.78 19.33 2.86
CA SER A 209 9.96 20.06 3.84
C SER A 209 8.49 19.90 3.46
N TRP A 210 7.66 19.54 4.44
CA TRP A 210 6.22 19.34 4.27
C TRP A 210 5.45 20.27 5.19
N ASP A 211 4.21 20.60 4.81
CA ASP A 211 3.28 21.30 5.71
C ASP A 211 2.63 20.28 6.65
N LEU A 212 3.16 20.22 7.88
CA LEU A 212 2.76 19.25 8.89
C LEU A 212 1.72 19.85 9.84
N ARG A 213 0.54 19.23 9.91
CA ARG A 213 -0.58 19.75 10.71
C ARG A 213 -1.18 18.69 11.63
N ARG A 214 -1.46 19.10 12.87
CA ARG A 214 -2.09 18.22 13.85
C ARG A 214 -3.61 18.30 13.78
N GLY A 215 -4.26 17.16 13.74
CA GLY A 215 -5.70 17.03 13.98
C GLY A 215 -6.28 15.75 13.41
N SER A 216 -7.59 15.59 13.59
CA SER A 216 -8.30 14.37 13.21
C SER A 216 -8.84 14.50 11.79
N MET A 217 -8.64 13.44 10.98
CA MET A 217 -9.27 13.34 9.66
C MET A 217 -9.02 14.64 8.85
N PHE A 218 -10.07 15.19 8.24
CA PHE A 218 -9.97 16.38 7.41
C PHE A 218 -10.07 17.72 8.18
N GLU A 219 -10.19 17.70 9.52
CA GLU A 219 -10.29 18.93 10.32
C GLU A 219 -9.15 19.94 10.06
N PRO A 220 -7.86 19.54 9.93
CA PRO A 220 -6.75 20.48 9.71
C PRO A 220 -6.70 21.11 8.31
N VAL A 221 -7.54 20.62 7.38
CA VAL A 221 -7.57 21.00 5.97
C VAL A 221 -8.99 21.37 5.53
N GLY A 222 -9.84 21.78 6.48
CA GLY A 222 -11.22 22.18 6.23
C GLY A 222 -11.31 23.26 5.15
N GLY A 223 -12.08 22.98 4.09
CA GLY A 223 -12.25 23.88 2.94
C GLY A 223 -11.14 23.82 1.88
N GLU A 224 -10.06 23.08 2.13
CA GLU A 224 -9.01 22.86 1.14
C GLU A 224 -9.30 21.64 0.27
N ARG A 225 -8.77 21.67 -0.97
CA ARG A 225 -8.88 20.59 -1.94
C ARG A 225 -7.52 20.24 -2.53
N PHE A 226 -7.37 18.98 -2.91
CA PHE A 226 -6.12 18.36 -3.35
C PHE A 226 -6.31 17.63 -4.68
N ASP A 227 -5.24 17.55 -5.47
CA ASP A 227 -5.20 16.71 -6.67
C ASP A 227 -5.10 15.23 -6.31
N LEU A 228 -4.43 14.94 -5.18
CA LEU A 228 -4.12 13.60 -4.71
C LEU A 228 -4.28 13.50 -3.19
N ILE A 229 -5.05 12.53 -2.71
CA ILE A 229 -5.14 12.18 -1.29
C ILE A 229 -4.64 10.74 -1.10
N VAL A 230 -3.72 10.53 -0.17
CA VAL A 230 -3.22 9.22 0.20
C VAL A 230 -3.46 9.00 1.68
N SER A 231 -3.91 7.81 2.06
CA SER A 231 -4.08 7.48 3.47
C SER A 231 -3.83 6.01 3.76
N ASN A 232 -3.03 5.77 4.79
CA ASN A 232 -2.88 4.47 5.45
C ASN A 232 -3.41 4.61 6.89
N PRO A 233 -4.74 4.74 7.07
CA PRO A 233 -5.31 5.09 8.37
C PRO A 233 -5.17 3.93 9.38
N PRO A 234 -5.39 4.16 10.68
CA PRO A 234 -5.50 3.11 11.69
C PRO A 234 -6.79 2.28 11.48
N PHE A 235 -6.78 1.42 10.47
CA PHE A 235 -7.93 0.66 9.96
C PHE A 235 -8.19 -0.67 10.69
N VAL A 236 -7.72 -0.82 11.93
CA VAL A 236 -7.95 -2.06 12.69
C VAL A 236 -9.42 -2.16 13.08
N VAL A 237 -10.03 -3.30 12.78
CA VAL A 237 -11.43 -3.58 13.09
C VAL A 237 -11.53 -4.15 14.50
N GLY A 238 -11.98 -3.35 15.46
CA GLY A 238 -12.16 -3.79 16.85
C GLY A 238 -13.26 -3.03 17.57
N SER A 239 -13.40 -3.29 18.88
CA SER A 239 -14.47 -2.72 19.70
C SER A 239 -14.37 -1.20 19.96
N GLY A 240 -13.39 -0.51 19.36
CA GLY A 240 -13.14 0.92 19.57
C GLY A 240 -12.15 1.21 20.70
N ALA A 241 -11.20 0.30 20.93
CA ALA A 241 -10.06 0.53 21.82
C ALA A 241 -9.28 1.80 21.43
N ARG A 242 -8.44 2.29 22.34
CA ARG A 242 -7.54 3.43 22.13
C ARG A 242 -6.18 3.16 22.77
N ASP A 243 -5.76 1.90 22.78
CA ASP A 243 -4.52 1.55 23.45
C ASP A 243 -3.31 2.04 22.64
N TYR A 244 -3.40 2.00 21.31
CA TYR A 244 -2.34 2.38 20.40
C TYR A 244 -2.82 3.25 19.24
N ILE A 245 -2.39 4.52 19.19
CA ILE A 245 -2.88 5.51 18.19
C ILE A 245 -2.67 5.04 16.75
N TYR A 246 -1.55 4.35 16.46
CA TYR A 246 -1.19 3.94 15.09
C TYR A 246 -2.14 2.90 14.46
N ARG A 247 -2.97 2.23 15.27
CA ARG A 247 -3.84 1.14 14.80
C ARG A 247 -5.27 1.27 15.32
N ASP A 248 -5.45 1.82 16.51
CA ASP A 248 -6.74 1.95 17.16
C ASP A 248 -7.35 3.31 16.84
N SER A 249 -8.38 3.32 15.99
CA SER A 249 -9.10 4.54 15.61
C SER A 249 -9.91 5.18 16.75
N GLY A 250 -10.17 4.44 17.83
CA GLY A 250 -11.14 4.82 18.86
C GLY A 250 -12.59 4.80 18.39
N MET A 251 -12.85 4.28 17.19
CA MET A 251 -14.17 4.02 16.63
C MET A 251 -14.40 2.50 16.55
N ALA A 252 -15.62 2.06 16.77
CA ALA A 252 -15.96 0.64 16.68
C ALA A 252 -15.99 0.16 15.22
N GLY A 253 -15.51 -1.06 15.00
CA GLY A 253 -15.52 -1.73 13.71
C GLY A 253 -14.68 -1.02 12.65
N ASP A 254 -15.26 -0.90 11.46
CA ASP A 254 -14.69 -0.31 10.25
C ASP A 254 -15.20 1.14 10.00
N ALA A 255 -15.73 1.79 11.05
CA ALA A 255 -16.38 3.09 10.94
C ALA A 255 -15.43 4.25 10.57
N LEU A 256 -14.14 4.16 10.93
CA LEU A 256 -13.14 5.14 10.50
C LEU A 256 -12.99 5.13 8.97
N CYS A 257 -12.80 3.94 8.39
CA CYS A 257 -12.68 3.76 6.94
C CYS A 257 -13.95 4.25 6.23
N GLN A 258 -15.13 3.88 6.74
CA GLN A 258 -16.40 4.36 6.21
C GLN A 258 -16.45 5.90 6.16
N SER A 259 -16.20 6.54 7.30
CA SER A 259 -16.24 8.00 7.45
C SER A 259 -15.25 8.71 6.53
N LEU A 260 -14.06 8.13 6.35
CA LEU A 260 -13.03 8.64 5.45
C LEU A 260 -13.49 8.60 3.99
N ILE A 261 -14.06 7.47 3.55
CA ILE A 261 -14.57 7.29 2.18
C ILE A 261 -15.78 8.19 1.90
N GLU A 262 -16.64 8.41 2.89
CA GLU A 262 -17.80 9.29 2.78
C GLU A 262 -17.41 10.77 2.60
N GLN A 263 -16.31 11.22 3.23
CA GLN A 263 -15.89 12.63 3.25
C GLN A 263 -14.84 13.01 2.19
N VAL A 264 -14.05 12.05 1.70
CA VAL A 264 -12.87 12.34 0.85
C VAL A 264 -13.21 13.13 -0.42
N GLY A 265 -14.41 12.96 -0.99
CA GLY A 265 -14.87 13.69 -2.18
C GLY A 265 -14.91 15.22 -1.98
N ASP A 266 -15.20 15.69 -0.76
CA ASP A 266 -15.26 17.13 -0.45
C ASP A 266 -13.89 17.80 -0.47
N HIS A 267 -12.82 17.01 -0.40
CA HIS A 267 -11.43 17.44 -0.36
C HIS A 267 -10.67 17.16 -1.66
N LEU A 268 -11.33 16.64 -2.70
CA LEU A 268 -10.72 16.44 -4.00
C LEU A 268 -11.04 17.59 -4.96
N LEU A 269 -10.05 17.97 -5.75
CA LEU A 269 -10.22 18.82 -6.92
C LEU A 269 -10.90 18.02 -8.06
N PRO A 270 -11.55 18.69 -9.03
CA PRO A 270 -12.08 18.02 -10.21
C PRO A 270 -11.02 17.16 -10.91
N GLY A 271 -11.34 15.88 -11.14
CA GLY A 271 -10.42 14.90 -11.71
C GLY A 271 -9.36 14.35 -10.76
N GLY A 272 -9.27 14.87 -9.52
CA GLY A 272 -8.37 14.40 -8.48
C GLY A 272 -8.69 12.98 -8.00
N THR A 273 -7.69 12.33 -7.39
CA THR A 273 -7.75 10.93 -6.99
C THR A 273 -7.45 10.74 -5.51
N ALA A 274 -8.00 9.67 -4.92
CA ALA A 274 -7.61 9.23 -3.59
C ALA A 274 -7.23 7.75 -3.58
N HIS A 275 -6.20 7.37 -2.82
CA HIS A 275 -5.78 5.97 -2.63
C HIS A 275 -5.66 5.67 -1.14
N ILE A 276 -6.49 4.74 -0.67
CA ILE A 276 -6.71 4.53 0.76
C ILE A 276 -6.63 3.04 1.05
N MET A 277 -5.78 2.65 2.00
CA MET A 277 -5.81 1.31 2.57
C MET A 277 -7.01 1.17 3.52
N ALA A 278 -7.74 0.06 3.43
CA ALA A 278 -8.92 -0.14 4.27
C ALA A 278 -9.12 -1.62 4.60
N ASN A 279 -9.67 -1.85 5.79
CA ASN A 279 -10.29 -3.11 6.18
C ASN A 279 -11.80 -2.90 6.33
N TRP A 280 -12.58 -3.93 5.99
CA TRP A 280 -14.03 -3.94 6.14
C TRP A 280 -14.53 -5.23 6.76
N ILE A 281 -15.63 -5.12 7.50
CA ILE A 281 -16.31 -6.25 8.12
C ILE A 281 -17.04 -7.07 7.06
N VAL A 282 -16.84 -8.39 7.09
CA VAL A 282 -17.64 -9.38 6.38
C VAL A 282 -18.51 -10.11 7.41
N ARG A 283 -19.83 -9.97 7.27
CA ARG A 283 -20.79 -10.59 8.19
C ARG A 283 -21.18 -11.98 7.72
N ASP A 284 -21.61 -12.83 8.65
CA ASP A 284 -22.09 -14.17 8.30
C ASP A 284 -23.24 -14.09 7.28
N GLY A 285 -23.14 -14.90 6.22
CA GLY A 285 -24.10 -14.93 5.11
C GLY A 285 -24.15 -13.67 4.21
N ALA A 286 -23.28 -12.68 4.40
CA ALA A 286 -23.26 -11.44 3.61
C ALA A 286 -22.08 -11.36 2.65
N GLU A 287 -22.32 -10.81 1.47
CA GLU A 287 -21.26 -10.49 0.49
C GLU A 287 -20.49 -9.24 0.93
N TRP A 288 -19.16 -9.31 0.97
CA TRP A 288 -18.33 -8.19 1.44
C TRP A 288 -18.51 -6.91 0.61
N GLN A 289 -18.85 -7.05 -0.67
CA GLN A 289 -19.08 -5.96 -1.61
C GLN A 289 -20.25 -5.08 -1.14
N GLU A 290 -21.26 -5.64 -0.46
CA GLU A 290 -22.39 -4.87 0.05
C GLU A 290 -21.94 -3.86 1.10
N ARG A 291 -21.02 -4.23 1.99
CA ARG A 291 -20.46 -3.33 3.02
C ARG A 291 -19.80 -2.11 2.38
N VAL A 292 -18.89 -2.34 1.44
CA VAL A 292 -18.11 -1.27 0.81
C VAL A 292 -18.94 -0.46 -0.19
N ARG A 293 -19.89 -1.07 -0.90
CA ARG A 293 -20.87 -0.34 -1.72
C ARG A 293 -21.68 0.64 -0.87
N GLY A 294 -21.99 0.28 0.38
CA GLY A 294 -22.62 1.16 1.36
C GLY A 294 -21.81 2.43 1.61
N TRP A 295 -20.50 2.32 1.82
CA TRP A 295 -19.62 3.49 2.03
C TRP A 295 -19.52 4.39 0.81
N LEU A 296 -19.55 3.79 -0.38
CA LEU A 296 -19.50 4.52 -1.64
C LEU A 296 -20.84 5.14 -2.03
N ALA A 297 -21.94 4.78 -1.37
CA ALA A 297 -23.25 5.34 -1.64
C ALA A 297 -23.25 6.84 -1.31
N GLY A 298 -23.80 7.67 -2.21
CA GLY A 298 -23.87 9.12 -2.01
C GLY A 298 -22.57 9.90 -2.28
N THR A 299 -21.40 9.26 -2.36
CA THR A 299 -20.12 9.98 -2.59
C THR A 299 -20.01 10.62 -3.96
N GLY A 300 -20.73 10.08 -4.96
CA GLY A 300 -20.63 10.53 -6.35
C GLY A 300 -19.28 10.23 -7.01
N LEU A 301 -18.41 9.42 -6.40
CA LEU A 301 -17.06 9.13 -6.93
C LEU A 301 -17.05 7.91 -7.86
N HIS A 302 -16.11 7.90 -8.81
CA HIS A 302 -15.65 6.65 -9.40
C HIS A 302 -14.80 5.90 -8.38
N ALA A 303 -14.93 4.57 -8.33
CA ALA A 303 -14.24 3.73 -7.37
C ALA A 303 -13.74 2.42 -7.98
N TRP A 304 -12.52 2.05 -7.61
CA TRP A 304 -11.97 0.71 -7.75
C TRP A 304 -11.59 0.20 -6.37
N VAL A 305 -12.31 -0.81 -5.89
CA VAL A 305 -12.06 -1.48 -4.62
C VAL A 305 -11.45 -2.84 -4.92
N VAL A 306 -10.31 -3.11 -4.31
CA VAL A 306 -9.64 -4.40 -4.43
C VAL A 306 -9.48 -5.04 -3.06
N GLN A 307 -10.18 -6.15 -2.84
CA GLN A 307 -9.89 -7.07 -1.74
C GLN A 307 -8.65 -7.87 -2.10
N ARG A 308 -7.64 -7.82 -1.23
CA ARG A 308 -6.40 -8.59 -1.40
C ARG A 308 -6.31 -9.81 -0.50
N GLU A 309 -7.00 -9.75 0.63
CA GLU A 309 -6.97 -10.80 1.63
C GLU A 309 -8.30 -10.82 2.37
N LEU A 310 -8.71 -12.02 2.76
CA LEU A 310 -9.82 -12.27 3.64
C LEU A 310 -9.29 -13.08 4.81
N ALA A 311 -9.32 -12.50 6.01
CA ALA A 311 -8.87 -13.16 7.22
C ALA A 311 -10.07 -13.61 8.06
N ASP A 312 -9.99 -14.82 8.61
CA ASP A 312 -10.92 -15.26 9.65
C ASP A 312 -10.65 -14.50 10.97
N PRO A 313 -11.62 -14.45 11.89
CA PRO A 313 -11.49 -13.81 13.21
C PRO A 313 -10.20 -14.11 13.97
N VAL A 314 -9.80 -15.38 14.03
CA VAL A 314 -8.64 -15.81 14.83
C VAL A 314 -7.35 -15.34 14.18
N SER A 315 -7.22 -15.54 12.87
CA SER A 315 -6.05 -15.08 12.11
C SER A 315 -5.89 -13.56 12.20
N TYR A 316 -6.98 -12.80 12.05
CA TYR A 316 -6.96 -11.34 12.13
C TYR A 316 -6.57 -10.83 13.53
N VAL A 317 -7.20 -11.35 14.58
CA VAL A 317 -6.88 -10.94 15.96
C VAL A 317 -5.44 -11.30 16.32
N SER A 318 -4.97 -12.47 15.89
CA SER A 318 -3.59 -12.93 16.15
C SER A 318 -2.54 -12.00 15.54
N LEU A 319 -2.78 -11.52 14.31
CA LEU A 319 -1.90 -10.56 13.62
C LEU A 319 -1.66 -9.30 14.47
N TRP A 320 -2.73 -8.70 15.00
CA TRP A 320 -2.64 -7.46 15.77
C TRP A 320 -2.16 -7.67 17.21
N LEU A 321 -2.42 -8.81 17.83
CA LEU A 321 -1.89 -9.12 19.16
C LEU A 321 -0.37 -9.31 19.16
N ALA A 322 0.18 -9.92 18.09
CA ALA A 322 1.62 -10.13 17.95
C ALA A 322 2.40 -8.81 17.89
N ASP A 323 1.79 -7.76 17.32
CA ASP A 323 2.41 -6.46 17.11
C ASP A 323 2.57 -5.62 18.40
N ALA A 324 1.75 -5.88 19.43
CA ALA A 324 1.69 -5.03 20.63
C ALA A 324 2.84 -5.27 21.64
N GLY A 325 3.55 -6.41 21.53
CA GLY A 325 4.62 -6.78 22.47
C GLY A 325 4.16 -7.06 23.91
N GLU A 326 2.86 -7.35 24.10
CA GLU A 326 2.29 -7.72 25.40
C GLU A 326 2.65 -9.17 25.81
N ASP A 327 2.50 -9.50 27.09
CA ASP A 327 2.71 -10.87 27.59
C ASP A 327 1.61 -11.84 27.13
N LEU A 328 1.91 -13.15 27.18
CA LEU A 328 1.03 -14.20 26.63
C LEU A 328 -0.33 -14.29 27.35
N GLU A 329 -0.39 -14.01 28.65
CA GLU A 329 -1.62 -14.09 29.43
C GLU A 329 -2.57 -12.94 29.05
N ARG A 330 -2.03 -11.73 28.97
CA ARG A 330 -2.77 -10.54 28.52
C ARG A 330 -3.21 -10.67 27.06
N GLN A 331 -2.35 -11.20 26.18
CA GLN A 331 -2.70 -11.49 24.79
C GLN A 331 -3.89 -12.46 24.72
N ALA A 332 -3.89 -13.55 25.49
CA ALA A 332 -4.99 -14.50 25.50
C ALA A 332 -6.31 -13.87 26.00
N GLN A 333 -6.25 -13.06 27.05
CA GLN A 333 -7.42 -12.35 27.58
C GLN A 333 -8.01 -11.38 26.55
N ARG A 334 -7.18 -10.52 25.95
CA ARG A 334 -7.63 -9.56 24.94
C ARG A 334 -8.14 -10.24 23.68
N GLY A 335 -7.47 -11.31 23.25
CA GLY A 335 -7.89 -12.11 22.11
C GLY A 335 -9.29 -12.69 22.32
N GLY A 336 -9.55 -13.28 23.49
CA GLY A 336 -10.88 -13.77 23.86
C GLY A 336 -11.94 -12.67 23.79
N GLN A 337 -11.70 -11.53 24.43
CA GLN A 337 -12.64 -10.39 24.42
C GLN A 337 -12.94 -9.85 23.01
N TRP A 338 -11.93 -9.85 22.14
CA TRP A 338 -12.09 -9.40 20.75
C TRP A 338 -12.91 -10.39 19.94
N LEU A 339 -12.66 -11.69 20.11
CA LEU A 339 -13.43 -12.75 19.46
C LEU A 339 -14.89 -12.79 19.95
N ASP A 340 -15.11 -12.58 21.25
CA ASP A 340 -16.46 -12.44 21.82
C ASP A 340 -17.19 -11.26 21.16
N TRP A 341 -16.51 -10.12 21.00
CA TRP A 341 -17.08 -8.95 20.30
C TRP A 341 -17.35 -9.24 18.82
N PHE A 342 -16.49 -9.98 18.11
CA PHE A 342 -16.75 -10.38 16.72
C PHE A 342 -17.98 -11.28 16.62
N ALA A 343 -18.14 -12.23 17.55
CA ALA A 343 -19.30 -13.10 17.62
C ALA A 343 -20.59 -12.32 17.90
N ASP A 344 -20.56 -11.40 18.88
CA ASP A 344 -21.69 -10.51 19.21
C ASP A 344 -22.11 -9.58 18.06
N GLN A 345 -21.21 -9.36 17.09
CA GLN A 345 -21.42 -8.52 15.92
C GLN A 345 -21.61 -9.34 14.63
N ASP A 346 -21.79 -10.66 14.70
CA ASP A 346 -21.93 -11.54 13.54
C ASP A 346 -20.80 -11.38 12.50
N ILE A 347 -19.57 -11.11 12.95
CA ILE A 347 -18.40 -10.90 12.09
C ILE A 347 -17.81 -12.27 11.75
N ALA A 348 -17.93 -12.67 10.48
CA ALA A 348 -17.41 -13.94 9.96
C ALA A 348 -15.99 -13.81 9.37
N GLY A 349 -15.59 -12.60 8.99
CA GLY A 349 -14.26 -12.34 8.46
C GLY A 349 -13.98 -10.85 8.26
N ILE A 350 -12.72 -10.54 7.98
CA ILE A 350 -12.26 -9.18 7.70
C ILE A 350 -11.63 -9.17 6.31
N GLY A 351 -12.24 -8.41 5.40
CA GLY A 351 -11.66 -8.12 4.11
C GLY A 351 -10.63 -7.00 4.25
N MET A 352 -9.47 -7.18 3.61
CA MET A 352 -8.35 -6.25 3.69
C MET A 352 -7.90 -5.90 2.28
N GLY A 353 -7.69 -4.61 2.02
CA GLY A 353 -7.39 -4.16 0.67
C GLY A 353 -7.21 -2.67 0.52
N MET A 354 -7.52 -2.19 -0.68
CA MET A 354 -7.32 -0.80 -1.06
C MET A 354 -8.52 -0.27 -1.85
N ILE A 355 -8.85 0.99 -1.61
CA ILE A 355 -9.89 1.73 -2.32
C ILE A 355 -9.22 2.89 -3.05
N SER A 356 -9.32 2.86 -4.39
CA SER A 356 -8.91 3.97 -5.25
C SER A 356 -10.14 4.71 -5.76
N LEU A 357 -10.14 6.03 -5.63
CA LEU A 357 -11.26 6.90 -5.95
C LEU A 357 -10.85 7.97 -6.94
N ARG A 358 -11.80 8.44 -7.74
CA ARG A 358 -11.61 9.57 -8.64
C ARG A 358 -12.87 10.41 -8.74
N VAL A 359 -12.71 11.74 -8.71
CA VAL A 359 -13.79 12.67 -8.98
C VAL A 359 -14.20 12.56 -10.45
N PRO A 360 -15.47 12.26 -10.77
CA PRO A 360 -15.95 12.21 -12.15
C PRO A 360 -15.85 13.58 -12.83
N ARG A 361 -15.78 13.58 -14.16
CA ARG A 361 -15.99 14.81 -14.94
C ARG A 361 -17.44 15.27 -14.78
N ALA A 362 -17.68 16.56 -15.01
CA ALA A 362 -19.03 17.11 -14.90
C ALA A 362 -20.02 16.37 -15.83
N GLY A 363 -21.12 15.88 -15.25
CA GLY A 363 -22.16 15.13 -15.96
C GLY A 363 -21.94 13.62 -16.05
N GLU A 364 -20.80 13.11 -15.56
CA GLU A 364 -20.55 11.66 -15.54
C GLU A 364 -21.27 10.99 -14.36
N ALA A 365 -21.88 9.84 -14.63
CA ALA A 365 -22.42 8.97 -13.58
C ALA A 365 -21.29 8.24 -12.85
N PRO A 366 -21.32 8.11 -11.52
CA PRO A 366 -20.31 7.39 -10.77
C PRO A 366 -20.32 5.90 -11.13
N GLU A 367 -19.13 5.30 -11.13
CA GLU A 367 -18.93 3.90 -11.48
C GLU A 367 -18.09 3.25 -10.40
N ARG A 368 -18.51 2.07 -9.92
CA ARG A 368 -17.93 1.42 -8.75
C ARG A 368 -17.65 -0.03 -9.09
N ILE A 369 -16.39 -0.38 -9.20
CA ILE A 369 -15.93 -1.74 -9.48
C ILE A 369 -15.28 -2.29 -8.22
N LEU A 370 -15.74 -3.47 -7.78
CA LEU A 370 -15.27 -4.14 -6.58
C LEU A 370 -14.81 -5.55 -6.98
N GLU A 371 -13.55 -5.86 -6.73
CA GLU A 371 -12.90 -7.09 -7.17
C GLU A 371 -12.08 -7.72 -6.05
N GLU A 372 -11.89 -9.03 -6.13
CA GLU A 372 -10.97 -9.78 -5.28
C GLU A 372 -9.76 -10.22 -6.11
N ILE A 373 -8.56 -9.86 -5.65
CA ILE A 373 -7.28 -10.12 -6.31
C ILE A 373 -6.30 -10.60 -5.23
N THR A 374 -6.20 -11.91 -5.08
CA THR A 374 -5.45 -12.57 -3.99
C THR A 374 -4.13 -13.19 -4.46
N GLY A 375 -3.79 -13.13 -5.76
CA GLY A 375 -2.56 -13.72 -6.28
C GLY A 375 -1.29 -13.01 -5.76
N ALA A 376 -0.28 -13.80 -5.41
CA ALA A 376 0.96 -13.30 -4.81
C ALA A 376 1.74 -12.31 -5.71
N ASP A 377 1.70 -12.52 -7.03
CA ASP A 377 2.39 -11.69 -8.03
C ASP A 377 1.48 -10.59 -8.62
N GLU A 378 0.35 -10.33 -7.98
CA GLU A 378 -0.74 -9.50 -8.52
C GLU A 378 -0.85 -8.15 -7.79
N ALA A 379 0.30 -7.59 -7.40
CA ALA A 379 0.35 -6.33 -6.68
C ALA A 379 -0.18 -5.17 -7.54
N LEU A 380 -1.01 -4.31 -6.94
CA LEU A 380 -1.48 -3.09 -7.58
C LEU A 380 -0.34 -2.06 -7.68
N THR A 381 -0.20 -1.47 -8.87
CA THR A 381 0.75 -0.40 -9.15
C THR A 381 0.01 0.88 -9.53
N GLY A 382 0.63 2.04 -9.29
CA GLY A 382 0.06 3.33 -9.70
C GLY A 382 -0.20 3.44 -11.20
N SER A 383 0.63 2.80 -12.03
CA SER A 383 0.40 2.69 -13.47
C SER A 383 -0.86 1.91 -13.81
N GLU A 384 -1.13 0.81 -13.09
CA GLU A 384 -2.32 0.00 -13.30
C GLU A 384 -3.59 0.70 -12.80
N VAL A 385 -3.53 1.38 -11.65
CA VAL A 385 -4.66 2.15 -11.13
C VAL A 385 -5.03 3.29 -12.09
N ASP A 386 -4.04 4.00 -12.63
CA ASP A 386 -4.28 5.02 -13.66
C ASP A 386 -4.86 4.40 -14.95
N ALA A 387 -4.27 3.30 -15.43
CA ALA A 387 -4.75 2.58 -16.61
C ALA A 387 -6.17 2.02 -16.41
N PHE A 388 -6.54 1.59 -15.20
CA PHE A 388 -7.89 1.19 -14.86
C PHE A 388 -8.89 2.34 -15.09
N PHE A 389 -8.65 3.50 -14.49
CA PHE A 389 -9.54 4.64 -14.68
C PHE A 389 -9.57 5.13 -16.14
N ALA A 390 -8.45 5.04 -16.86
CA ALA A 390 -8.40 5.37 -18.29
C ALA A 390 -9.26 4.41 -19.14
N ARG A 391 -9.20 3.10 -18.88
CA ARG A 391 -10.05 2.09 -19.54
C ARG A 391 -11.52 2.31 -19.25
N ARG A 392 -11.88 2.62 -18.01
CA ARG A 392 -13.27 2.94 -17.64
C ARG A 392 -13.78 4.20 -18.35
N ALA A 393 -12.96 5.24 -18.44
CA ALA A 393 -13.29 6.44 -19.20
C ALA A 393 -13.47 6.14 -20.70
N TYR A 394 -12.55 5.37 -21.30
CA TYR A 394 -12.66 4.93 -22.69
C TYR A 394 -13.98 4.19 -22.95
N LEU A 395 -14.34 3.21 -22.12
CA LEU A 395 -15.56 2.43 -22.28
C LEU A 395 -16.83 3.28 -22.22
N ARG A 396 -16.82 4.31 -21.38
CA ARG A 396 -17.93 5.25 -21.21
C ARG A 396 -18.08 6.20 -22.38
N ASP A 397 -16.95 6.68 -22.90
CA ASP A 397 -16.90 7.67 -23.99
C ASP A 397 -17.07 7.00 -25.38
N THR A 398 -16.98 5.67 -25.46
CA THR A 398 -17.03 4.91 -26.72
C THR A 398 -18.38 4.21 -26.90
N SER A 399 -19.15 4.61 -27.92
CA SER A 399 -20.37 3.92 -28.35
C SER A 399 -20.06 2.57 -29.01
N ASP A 400 -21.08 1.72 -29.17
CA ASP A 400 -20.91 0.42 -29.84
C ASP A 400 -20.45 0.59 -31.30
N ASP A 401 -21.03 1.55 -32.03
CA ASP A 401 -20.60 1.86 -33.42
C ASP A 401 -19.14 2.31 -33.48
N ALA A 402 -18.71 3.17 -32.55
CA ALA A 402 -17.33 3.60 -32.46
C ALA A 402 -16.40 2.44 -32.11
N LEU A 403 -16.82 1.54 -31.23
CA LEU A 403 -16.06 0.36 -30.84
C LEU A 403 -15.93 -0.65 -32.00
N LEU A 404 -17.01 -0.86 -32.77
CA LEU A 404 -16.99 -1.68 -33.97
C LEU A 404 -16.07 -1.10 -35.05
N ALA A 405 -15.97 0.23 -35.14
CA ALA A 405 -15.05 0.90 -36.07
C ALA A 405 -13.59 0.89 -35.59
N ALA A 406 -13.35 0.71 -34.28
CA ALA A 406 -12.02 0.73 -33.70
C ALA A 406 -11.18 -0.49 -34.10
N ARG A 407 -9.86 -0.30 -34.20
CA ARG A 407 -8.89 -1.39 -34.32
C ARG A 407 -8.42 -1.76 -32.93
N LEU A 408 -8.56 -3.02 -32.55
CA LEU A 408 -8.19 -3.50 -31.23
C LEU A 408 -6.97 -4.42 -31.31
N SER A 409 -6.15 -4.36 -30.27
CA SER A 409 -5.01 -5.22 -30.05
C SER A 409 -5.13 -5.95 -28.73
N THR A 410 -4.77 -7.23 -28.72
CA THR A 410 -4.71 -8.06 -27.52
C THR A 410 -3.40 -7.83 -26.78
N ALA A 411 -3.47 -7.63 -25.47
CA ALA A 411 -2.30 -7.53 -24.60
C ALA A 411 -1.51 -8.86 -24.60
N PRO A 412 -0.23 -8.87 -24.17
CA PRO A 412 0.47 -10.12 -23.90
C PRO A 412 -0.29 -10.89 -22.81
N VAL A 413 -1.00 -11.95 -23.18
CA VAL A 413 -1.84 -12.76 -22.30
C VAL A 413 -1.51 -14.24 -22.44
N PHE A 414 -1.80 -15.02 -21.41
CA PHE A 414 -1.79 -16.48 -21.47
C PHE A 414 -3.18 -16.98 -21.84
N LEU A 415 -3.22 -17.99 -22.71
CA LEU A 415 -4.42 -18.76 -22.99
C LEU A 415 -4.26 -20.13 -22.33
N GLU A 416 -5.08 -20.40 -21.32
CA GLU A 416 -5.09 -21.66 -20.58
C GLU A 416 -6.33 -22.46 -21.01
N ALA A 417 -6.15 -23.74 -21.30
CA ALA A 417 -7.23 -24.65 -21.65
C ALA A 417 -7.15 -25.90 -20.77
N GLN A 418 -8.31 -26.37 -20.33
CA GLN A 418 -8.46 -27.55 -19.50
C GLN A 418 -9.21 -28.62 -20.28
N SER A 419 -8.68 -29.84 -20.31
CA SER A 419 -9.32 -30.97 -20.96
C SER A 419 -9.46 -32.15 -20.00
N LEU A 420 -10.56 -32.89 -20.13
CA LEU A 420 -10.79 -34.15 -19.44
C LEU A 420 -10.74 -35.32 -20.44
N PRO A 421 -10.35 -36.54 -20.01
CA PRO A 421 -10.47 -37.72 -20.86
C PRO A 421 -11.95 -38.05 -21.09
N GLY A 422 -12.33 -38.21 -22.35
CA GLY A 422 -13.66 -38.61 -22.80
C GLY A 422 -13.63 -39.83 -23.73
N PRO A 423 -14.80 -40.30 -24.20
CA PRO A 423 -14.93 -41.51 -25.03
C PRO A 423 -14.14 -41.46 -26.34
N ASP A 424 -13.90 -40.26 -26.88
CA ASP A 424 -13.18 -40.02 -28.14
C ASP A 424 -11.79 -39.38 -27.93
N GLY A 425 -11.27 -39.37 -26.70
CA GLY A 425 -9.98 -38.76 -26.35
C GLY A 425 -10.13 -37.53 -25.44
N TRP A 426 -9.12 -36.64 -25.43
CA TRP A 426 -9.17 -35.41 -24.63
C TRP A 426 -10.26 -34.47 -25.14
N GLN A 427 -11.15 -34.07 -24.24
CA GLN A 427 -12.24 -33.12 -24.51
C GLN A 427 -11.98 -31.85 -23.71
N GLU A 428 -11.87 -30.70 -24.39
CA GLU A 428 -11.76 -29.39 -23.73
C GLU A 428 -13.06 -29.10 -22.95
N VAL A 429 -12.92 -28.81 -21.67
CA VAL A 429 -14.03 -28.51 -20.75
C VAL A 429 -14.07 -27.04 -20.33
N GLY A 430 -13.02 -26.28 -20.65
CA GLY A 430 -12.97 -24.85 -20.41
C GLY A 430 -11.67 -24.22 -20.89
N ALA A 431 -11.76 -22.95 -21.25
CA ALA A 431 -10.62 -22.11 -21.56
C ALA A 431 -10.76 -20.75 -20.88
N ALA A 432 -9.62 -20.15 -20.56
CA ALA A 432 -9.54 -18.82 -19.99
C ALA A 432 -8.34 -18.06 -20.53
N VAL A 433 -8.49 -16.74 -20.64
CA VAL A 433 -7.39 -15.84 -20.93
C VAL A 433 -6.98 -15.14 -19.66
N ARG A 434 -5.70 -15.23 -19.32
CA ARG A 434 -5.10 -14.61 -18.15
C ARG A 434 -4.11 -13.54 -18.56
N ARG A 435 -4.28 -12.33 -18.04
CA ARG A 435 -3.28 -11.27 -18.16
C ARG A 435 -2.16 -11.46 -17.12
N PRO A 436 -0.88 -11.53 -17.50
CA PRO A 436 0.21 -11.50 -16.54
C PRO A 436 0.37 -10.10 -15.92
N GLY A 437 0.68 -10.06 -14.62
CA GLY A 437 1.04 -8.85 -13.88
C GLY A 437 -0.13 -7.89 -13.58
N GLY A 438 0.01 -7.13 -12.49
CA GLY A 438 -1.09 -6.30 -11.97
C GLY A 438 -2.24 -7.18 -11.45
N PRO A 439 -3.52 -6.84 -11.61
CA PRO A 439 -4.67 -7.58 -11.07
C PRO A 439 -4.93 -8.96 -11.71
N ALA A 440 -3.95 -9.46 -12.48
CA ALA A 440 -3.96 -10.65 -13.33
C ALA A 440 -5.34 -11.12 -13.79
N ALA A 441 -6.04 -10.24 -14.50
CA ALA A 441 -7.41 -10.50 -14.92
C ALA A 441 -7.54 -11.84 -15.66
N VAL A 442 -8.53 -12.61 -15.25
CA VAL A 442 -8.92 -13.87 -15.88
C VAL A 442 -10.32 -13.71 -16.43
N ILE A 443 -10.50 -13.97 -17.73
CA ILE A 443 -11.83 -14.08 -18.35
C ILE A 443 -11.96 -15.48 -18.94
N GLY A 444 -13.11 -16.13 -18.71
CA GLY A 444 -13.46 -17.34 -19.43
C GLY A 444 -13.65 -17.01 -20.90
N VAL A 445 -13.20 -17.89 -21.79
CA VAL A 445 -13.36 -17.70 -23.24
C VAL A 445 -13.98 -18.93 -23.88
N ASP A 446 -14.92 -18.71 -24.77
CA ASP A 446 -15.39 -19.73 -25.72
C ASP A 446 -14.56 -19.67 -27.01
N ASP A 447 -14.87 -20.54 -27.97
CA ASP A 447 -14.14 -20.59 -29.25
C ASP A 447 -14.24 -19.29 -30.05
N VAL A 448 -15.37 -18.59 -29.95
CA VAL A 448 -15.63 -17.34 -30.67
C VAL A 448 -14.80 -16.21 -30.10
N LEU A 449 -14.85 -15.99 -28.78
CA LEU A 449 -14.06 -14.97 -28.10
C LEU A 449 -12.57 -15.27 -28.23
N ARG A 450 -12.16 -16.54 -28.15
CA ARG A 450 -10.78 -16.97 -28.39
C ARG A 450 -10.30 -16.57 -29.79
N ALA A 451 -11.10 -16.84 -30.82
CA ALA A 451 -10.78 -16.46 -32.20
C ALA A 451 -10.76 -14.93 -32.38
N LEU A 452 -11.68 -14.22 -31.73
CA LEU A 452 -11.75 -12.77 -31.75
C LEU A 452 -10.52 -12.13 -31.11
N LEU A 453 -10.11 -12.58 -29.91
CA LEU A 453 -8.89 -12.14 -29.25
C LEU A 453 -7.63 -12.43 -30.08
N ALA A 454 -7.56 -13.59 -30.75
CA ALA A 454 -6.45 -13.91 -31.65
C ALA A 454 -6.43 -13.03 -32.93
N GLY A 455 -7.61 -12.58 -33.38
CA GLY A 455 -7.77 -11.70 -34.53
C GLY A 455 -7.50 -10.22 -34.25
N CYS A 456 -7.66 -9.78 -32.99
CA CYS A 456 -7.36 -8.42 -32.52
C CYS A 456 -5.84 -8.16 -32.50
N ARG A 457 -5.28 -7.85 -33.67
CA ARG A 457 -3.86 -7.51 -33.89
C ARG A 457 -3.63 -6.04 -34.28
N GLY A 458 -4.68 -5.20 -34.21
CA GLY A 458 -4.62 -3.81 -34.65
C GLY A 458 -4.64 -3.61 -36.18
N GLU A 459 -4.79 -4.67 -36.97
CA GLU A 459 -4.73 -4.61 -38.44
C GLU A 459 -6.07 -4.20 -39.09
N VAL A 460 -7.19 -4.70 -38.53
CA VAL A 460 -8.55 -4.47 -39.03
C VAL A 460 -9.46 -3.97 -37.90
N SER A 461 -10.56 -3.31 -38.25
CA SER A 461 -11.58 -2.89 -37.29
C SER A 461 -12.30 -4.10 -36.68
N LEU A 462 -12.76 -3.98 -35.44
CA LEU A 462 -13.51 -5.01 -34.73
C LEU A 462 -14.72 -5.52 -35.54
N GLY A 463 -15.49 -4.62 -36.16
CA GLY A 463 -16.64 -5.00 -36.98
C GLY A 463 -16.27 -5.83 -38.21
N ALA A 464 -15.15 -5.52 -38.85
CA ALA A 464 -14.65 -6.32 -39.98
C ALA A 464 -14.17 -7.70 -39.52
N LEU A 465 -13.54 -7.79 -38.35
CA LEU A 465 -13.15 -9.08 -37.76
C LEU A 465 -14.38 -9.93 -37.42
N ILE A 466 -15.41 -9.32 -36.82
CA ILE A 466 -16.69 -9.99 -36.51
C ILE A 466 -17.36 -10.49 -37.79
N GLN A 467 -17.37 -9.71 -38.87
CA GLN A 467 -17.91 -10.15 -40.17
C GLN A 467 -17.17 -11.37 -40.72
N LEU A 468 -15.84 -11.41 -40.61
CA LEU A 468 -15.03 -12.55 -41.04
C LEU A 468 -15.33 -13.81 -40.21
N LEU A 469 -15.44 -13.68 -38.89
CA LEU A 469 -15.80 -14.77 -37.99
C LEU A 469 -17.23 -15.27 -38.25
N ALA A 470 -18.18 -14.36 -38.42
CA ALA A 470 -19.57 -14.69 -38.74
C ALA A 470 -19.66 -15.51 -40.04
N ALA A 471 -18.94 -15.09 -41.09
CA ALA A 471 -18.87 -15.82 -42.35
C ALA A 471 -18.21 -17.20 -42.20
N HIS A 472 -17.18 -17.34 -41.37
CA HIS A 472 -16.51 -18.61 -41.11
C HIS A 472 -17.42 -19.62 -40.38
N HIS A 473 -18.18 -19.15 -39.40
CA HIS A 473 -19.08 -19.99 -38.60
C HIS A 473 -20.49 -20.13 -39.19
N GLY A 474 -20.81 -19.41 -40.27
CA GLY A 474 -22.12 -19.45 -40.93
C GLY A 474 -23.24 -18.83 -40.10
N VAL A 475 -22.93 -17.81 -39.29
CA VAL A 475 -23.86 -17.11 -38.40
C VAL A 475 -24.12 -15.68 -38.87
N ASP A 476 -25.17 -15.06 -38.34
CA ASP A 476 -25.50 -13.65 -38.61
C ASP A 476 -24.49 -12.71 -37.94
N ALA A 477 -23.97 -11.73 -38.67
CA ALA A 477 -22.91 -10.86 -38.20
C ALA A 477 -23.38 -9.83 -37.17
N ASP A 478 -24.63 -9.33 -37.30
CA ASP A 478 -25.19 -8.37 -36.35
C ASP A 478 -25.51 -9.06 -35.01
N ALA A 479 -26.05 -10.28 -35.07
CA ALA A 479 -26.26 -11.11 -33.89
C ALA A 479 -24.93 -11.45 -33.18
N LEU A 480 -23.89 -11.78 -33.94
CA LEU A 480 -22.56 -12.04 -33.38
C LEU A 480 -21.97 -10.77 -32.74
N ALA A 481 -22.14 -9.60 -33.37
CA ALA A 481 -21.68 -8.33 -32.83
C ALA A 481 -22.38 -8.00 -31.49
N GLN A 482 -23.70 -8.19 -31.41
CA GLN A 482 -24.46 -7.96 -30.19
C GLN A 482 -24.00 -8.88 -29.04
N ALA A 483 -23.63 -10.13 -29.34
CA ALA A 483 -23.10 -11.07 -28.36
C ALA A 483 -21.66 -10.75 -27.94
N ALA A 484 -20.79 -10.36 -28.89
CA ALA A 484 -19.37 -10.12 -28.64
C ALA A 484 -19.09 -8.77 -27.96
N LEU A 485 -19.90 -7.73 -28.20
CA LEU A 485 -19.65 -6.38 -27.67
C LEU A 485 -19.55 -6.33 -26.13
N PRO A 486 -20.44 -6.97 -25.34
CA PRO A 486 -20.28 -7.05 -23.89
C PRO A 486 -18.95 -7.69 -23.46
N GLU A 487 -18.55 -8.80 -24.09
CA GLU A 487 -17.30 -9.51 -23.77
C GLU A 487 -16.07 -8.69 -24.16
N VAL A 488 -16.11 -7.99 -25.29
CA VAL A 488 -15.05 -7.06 -25.71
C VAL A 488 -14.94 -5.91 -24.71
N ARG A 489 -16.06 -5.35 -24.26
CA ARG A 489 -16.07 -4.27 -23.26
C ARG A 489 -15.52 -4.76 -21.92
N GLU A 490 -15.84 -5.98 -21.51
CA GLU A 490 -15.26 -6.62 -20.34
C GLU A 490 -13.75 -6.81 -20.51
N ALA A 491 -13.30 -7.39 -21.63
CA ALA A 491 -11.89 -7.59 -21.92
C ALA A 491 -11.09 -6.27 -21.94
N ILE A 492 -11.68 -5.19 -22.48
CA ILE A 492 -11.08 -3.84 -22.40
C ILE A 492 -11.03 -3.37 -20.95
N GLY A 493 -12.12 -3.49 -20.20
CA GLY A 493 -12.16 -3.11 -18.78
C GLY A 493 -11.11 -3.84 -17.93
N ARG A 494 -10.88 -5.12 -18.25
CA ARG A 494 -9.86 -6.00 -17.63
C ARG A 494 -8.45 -5.81 -18.20
N GLY A 495 -8.30 -5.00 -19.27
CA GLY A 495 -7.00 -4.66 -19.87
C GLY A 495 -6.41 -5.76 -20.72
N ILE A 496 -7.25 -6.66 -21.21
CA ILE A 496 -6.90 -7.73 -22.16
C ILE A 496 -6.93 -7.21 -23.59
N LEU A 497 -7.84 -6.28 -23.88
CA LEU A 497 -7.92 -5.56 -25.15
C LEU A 497 -7.65 -4.07 -24.95
N TYR A 498 -7.04 -3.45 -25.96
CA TYR A 498 -6.87 -2.00 -26.04
C TYR A 498 -7.04 -1.54 -27.49
N GLN A 499 -7.41 -0.28 -27.68
CA GLN A 499 -7.44 0.31 -29.01
C GLN A 499 -6.00 0.49 -29.51
N ALA A 500 -5.72 -0.03 -30.70
CA ALA A 500 -4.45 0.16 -31.39
C ALA A 500 -4.32 1.61 -31.88
N GLU A 501 -3.08 2.11 -31.90
CA GLU A 501 -2.75 3.44 -32.46
C GLU A 501 -2.94 3.54 -33.97
#